data_AF-A0A842WRQ0-F1
#
_entry.id   AF-A0A842WRQ0-F1
#
_cell.length_a   1.000
_cell.length_b   1.000
_cell.length_c   1.000
_cell.angle_alpha   90.00
_cell.angle_beta   90.00
_cell.angle_gamma   90.00
#
_symmetry.space_group_name_H-M   'P 1'
#
loop_
_entity.id
_entity.type
_entity.pdbx_description
1 polymer ?
#
loop_
_entity_poly.entity_id
_entity_poly.type
_entity_poly.pdbx_seq_one_letter_code
_entity_poly.pdbx_strand_id
1 'polypeptide(L)'
;MEEIQDKKHIDKAISYTIPDSAVVFRIAWYTVASKPGAILNEYSEAESQIFKGKAIFSVKYQDTPIYVRVWVEEAQTSVELTAWGDDESLLESYLTETLSALNESLNKYTSLEKENKLKLHKALVAKTCWDRLVFEILNKAPLSAVYIQVAHGREMSIKATEGEDMHPLTLTTSGWLSKIDSLPREEPLPSDIATELAKKSVEWKKETHEIIRRYL
;
A
#
# COMPACT_ATOMS: atom_id res chain seq x y z
N MET A 1 -10.69 1.21 -16.97
CA MET A 1 -11.32 2.27 -16.14
C MET A 1 -12.70 2.70 -16.63
N GLU A 2 -13.22 2.17 -17.75
CA GLU A 2 -14.60 2.44 -18.20
C GLU A 2 -15.65 2.02 -17.15
N GLU A 3 -15.37 1.04 -16.29
CA GLU A 3 -16.30 0.57 -15.24
C GLU A 3 -16.57 1.53 -14.07
N ILE A 4 -15.79 2.62 -13.88
CA ILE A 4 -15.97 3.53 -12.74
C ILE A 4 -16.91 4.69 -13.08
N GLN A 5 -17.01 5.08 -14.35
CA GLN A 5 -17.70 6.31 -14.78
C GLN A 5 -19.22 6.28 -14.57
N ASP A 6 -19.83 5.10 -14.60
CA ASP A 6 -21.28 4.94 -14.41
C ASP A 6 -21.70 4.57 -12.98
N LYS A 7 -20.74 4.44 -12.05
CA LYS A 7 -21.00 4.03 -10.68
C LYS A 7 -21.33 5.21 -9.77
N LYS A 8 -22.15 4.95 -8.75
CA LYS A 8 -22.35 5.91 -7.66
C LYS A 8 -21.03 6.13 -6.94
N HIS A 9 -20.83 7.33 -6.42
CA HIS A 9 -19.64 7.66 -5.65
C HIS A 9 -19.96 8.47 -4.42
N ILE A 10 -19.12 8.31 -3.40
CA ILE A 10 -19.10 9.13 -2.20
C ILE A 10 -17.65 9.53 -1.96
N ASP A 11 -17.45 10.79 -1.61
CA ASP A 11 -16.18 11.32 -1.14
C ASP A 11 -16.30 11.76 0.32
N LYS A 12 -15.23 11.53 1.08
CA LYS A 12 -15.07 12.08 2.42
C LYS A 12 -13.61 12.49 2.62
N ALA A 13 -13.40 13.57 3.36
CA ALA A 13 -12.06 14.05 3.66
C ALA A 13 -11.85 14.25 5.16
N ILE A 14 -10.61 14.09 5.60
CA ILE A 14 -10.15 14.44 6.95
C ILE A 14 -8.91 15.32 6.85
N SER A 15 -8.80 16.31 7.74
CA SER A 15 -7.58 17.13 7.87
C SER A 15 -6.57 16.44 8.78
N TYR A 16 -5.29 16.71 8.58
CA TYR A 16 -4.21 16.23 9.44
C TYR A 16 -3.23 17.33 9.82
N THR A 17 -2.48 17.12 10.90
CA THR A 17 -1.45 18.04 11.40
C THR A 17 -0.03 17.44 11.35
N ILE A 18 0.08 16.18 10.91
CA ILE A 18 1.37 15.50 10.74
C ILE A 18 2.16 16.22 9.64
N PRO A 19 3.40 16.69 9.92
CA PRO A 19 4.17 17.48 8.94
C PRO A 19 4.60 16.72 7.68
N ASP A 20 4.66 15.39 7.75
CA ASP A 20 5.09 14.54 6.63
C ASP A 20 3.87 13.95 5.91
N SER A 21 3.45 14.61 4.83
CA SER A 21 2.31 14.18 4.01
C SER A 21 2.53 12.83 3.32
N ALA A 22 3.78 12.43 3.07
CA ALA A 22 4.08 11.11 2.50
C ALA A 22 3.78 10.01 3.52
N VAL A 23 4.11 10.22 4.80
CA VAL A 23 3.69 9.30 5.89
C VAL A 23 2.17 9.22 5.97
N VAL A 24 1.47 10.36 5.92
CA VAL A 24 0.00 10.38 5.99
C VAL A 24 -0.61 9.59 4.84
N PHE A 25 -0.12 9.79 3.61
CA PHE A 25 -0.53 9.03 2.45
C PHE A 25 -0.28 7.53 2.61
N ARG A 26 0.86 7.13 3.19
CA ARG A 26 1.17 5.73 3.47
C ARG A 26 0.27 5.11 4.54
N ILE A 27 -0.10 5.85 5.57
CA ILE A 27 -1.08 5.40 6.58
C ILE A 27 -2.44 5.20 5.92
N ALA A 28 -2.91 6.17 5.14
CA ALA A 28 -4.18 6.06 4.41
C ALA A 28 -4.19 4.91 3.40
N TRP A 29 -3.10 4.75 2.64
CA TRP A 29 -2.86 3.59 1.77
C TRP A 29 -2.98 2.29 2.56
N TYR A 30 -2.29 2.18 3.70
CA TYR A 30 -2.33 0.99 4.55
C TYR A 30 -3.73 0.69 5.07
N THR A 31 -4.48 1.70 5.50
CA THR A 31 -5.86 1.53 6.00
C THR A 31 -6.77 0.90 4.95
N VAL A 32 -6.65 1.31 3.68
CA VAL A 32 -7.42 0.73 2.56
C VAL A 32 -6.85 -0.63 2.14
N ALA A 33 -5.53 -0.72 1.95
CA ALA A 33 -4.84 -1.90 1.43
C ALA A 33 -4.76 -3.09 2.41
N SER A 34 -5.16 -2.90 3.67
CA SER A 34 -5.25 -3.96 4.67
C SER A 34 -6.59 -4.70 4.67
N LYS A 35 -7.58 -4.23 3.90
CA LYS A 35 -8.84 -4.94 3.72
C LYS A 35 -8.61 -6.25 2.94
N PRO A 36 -9.31 -7.35 3.30
CA PRO A 36 -9.19 -8.61 2.58
C PRO A 36 -9.45 -8.45 1.08
N GLY A 37 -8.57 -9.02 0.26
CA GLY A 37 -8.70 -8.96 -1.21
C GLY A 37 -8.43 -7.58 -1.82
N ALA A 38 -7.86 -6.62 -1.07
CA ALA A 38 -7.47 -5.34 -1.62
C ALA A 38 -6.38 -5.48 -2.69
N ILE A 39 -6.65 -4.98 -3.89
CA ILE A 39 -5.76 -4.98 -5.05
C ILE A 39 -5.54 -3.55 -5.51
N LEU A 40 -4.29 -3.15 -5.69
CA LEU A 40 -3.92 -1.84 -6.24
C LEU A 40 -4.14 -1.84 -7.76
N ASN A 41 -4.84 -0.83 -8.27
CA ASN A 41 -5.17 -0.66 -9.68
C ASN A 41 -4.49 0.55 -10.33
N GLU A 42 -4.18 1.56 -9.53
CA GLU A 42 -3.52 2.78 -9.99
C GLU A 42 -2.78 3.40 -8.82
N TYR A 43 -1.62 4.00 -9.06
CA TYR A 43 -0.97 4.86 -8.09
C TYR A 43 -0.16 5.95 -8.79
N SER A 44 0.02 7.07 -8.10
CA SER A 44 0.97 8.11 -8.51
C SER A 44 1.49 8.85 -7.29
N GLU A 45 2.77 9.20 -7.32
CA GLU A 45 3.41 10.03 -6.32
C GLU A 45 4.30 11.04 -7.05
N ALA A 46 3.95 12.32 -6.91
CA ALA A 46 4.74 13.37 -7.53
C ALA A 46 5.86 13.78 -6.59
N GLU A 47 7.11 13.65 -7.05
CA GLU A 47 8.29 14.29 -6.43
C GLU A 47 8.35 15.78 -6.78
N SER A 48 7.27 16.51 -6.46
CA SER A 48 7.23 17.97 -6.61
C SER A 48 7.62 18.64 -5.29
N GLN A 49 7.82 19.96 -5.28
CA GLN A 49 8.04 20.71 -4.03
C GLN A 49 6.89 20.56 -3.02
N ILE A 50 5.70 20.19 -3.51
CA ILE A 50 4.51 19.91 -2.72
C ILE A 50 4.14 18.44 -2.96
N PHE A 51 4.07 17.65 -1.90
CA PHE A 51 3.72 16.24 -2.02
C PHE A 51 2.28 16.05 -2.53
N LYS A 52 2.13 15.19 -3.55
CA LYS A 52 0.83 14.71 -4.04
C LYS A 52 0.87 13.20 -4.24
N GLY A 53 -0.02 12.48 -3.59
CA GLY A 53 -0.14 11.03 -3.65
C GLY A 53 -1.54 10.58 -4.03
N LYS A 54 -1.63 9.63 -4.95
CA LYS A 54 -2.86 8.95 -5.38
C LYS A 54 -2.69 7.45 -5.32
N ALA A 55 -3.71 6.74 -4.87
CA ALA A 55 -3.83 5.29 -5.02
C ALA A 55 -5.28 4.92 -5.26
N ILE A 56 -5.54 3.97 -6.16
CA ILE A 56 -6.87 3.39 -6.36
C ILE A 56 -6.79 1.89 -6.11
N PHE A 57 -7.69 1.39 -5.29
CA PHE A 57 -7.81 -0.02 -4.95
C PHE A 57 -9.15 -0.58 -5.39
N SER A 58 -9.17 -1.85 -5.80
CA SER A 58 -10.36 -2.69 -5.75
C SER A 58 -10.39 -3.38 -4.39
N VAL A 59 -11.52 -3.30 -3.68
CA VAL A 59 -11.72 -4.01 -2.42
C VAL A 59 -13.07 -4.71 -2.43
N LYS A 60 -13.22 -5.77 -1.63
CA LYS A 60 -14.50 -6.42 -1.39
C LYS A 60 -15.01 -6.01 -0.02
N TYR A 61 -16.22 -5.44 0.04
CA TYR A 61 -16.87 -5.07 1.30
C TYR A 61 -18.28 -5.65 1.32
N GLN A 62 -18.58 -6.47 2.34
CA GLN A 62 -19.83 -7.23 2.42
C GLN A 62 -20.16 -7.99 1.12
N ASP A 63 -19.15 -8.68 0.59
CA ASP A 63 -19.18 -9.40 -0.68
C ASP A 63 -19.42 -8.59 -1.97
N THR A 64 -19.53 -7.26 -1.86
CA THR A 64 -19.69 -6.35 -3.00
C THR A 64 -18.34 -5.74 -3.40
N PRO A 65 -17.96 -5.79 -4.69
CA PRO A 65 -16.75 -5.12 -5.16
C PRO A 65 -16.96 -3.61 -5.22
N ILE A 66 -16.06 -2.86 -4.61
CA ILE A 66 -16.02 -1.39 -4.67
C ILE A 66 -14.61 -0.93 -5.06
N TYR A 67 -14.55 0.24 -5.67
CA TYR A 67 -13.28 0.92 -5.94
C TYR A 67 -13.07 2.02 -4.91
N VAL A 68 -11.85 2.20 -4.43
CA VAL A 68 -11.53 3.18 -3.39
C VAL A 68 -10.28 3.94 -3.78
N ARG A 69 -10.38 5.26 -3.84
CA ARG A 69 -9.26 6.18 -4.06
C ARG A 69 -8.82 6.76 -2.72
N VAL A 70 -7.51 6.74 -2.51
CA VAL A 70 -6.82 7.57 -1.52
C VAL A 70 -6.15 8.71 -2.28
N TRP A 71 -6.41 9.95 -1.87
CA TRP A 71 -5.77 11.14 -2.41
C TRP A 71 -5.24 12.00 -1.27
N VAL A 72 -3.98 12.41 -1.34
CA VAL A 72 -3.35 13.33 -0.39
C VAL A 72 -2.64 14.43 -1.15
N GLU A 73 -2.95 15.66 -0.78
CA GLU A 73 -2.27 16.85 -1.28
C GLU A 73 -1.77 17.68 -0.09
N GLU A 74 -0.46 17.88 -0.01
CA GLU A 74 0.18 18.60 1.10
C GLU A 74 -0.35 20.03 1.26
N ALA A 75 -0.59 20.73 0.15
CA ALA A 75 -1.14 22.09 0.17
C ALA A 75 -2.52 22.20 0.84
N GLN A 76 -3.28 21.11 0.85
CA GLN A 76 -4.61 21.06 1.48
C GLN A 76 -4.58 20.50 2.90
N THR A 77 -3.47 19.88 3.33
CA THR A 77 -3.36 19.17 4.61
C THR A 77 -4.53 18.21 4.87
N SER A 78 -5.01 17.55 3.80
CA SER A 78 -6.17 16.66 3.84
C SER A 78 -5.87 15.31 3.19
N VAL A 79 -6.54 14.28 3.72
CA VAL A 79 -6.68 12.98 3.06
C VAL A 79 -8.12 12.89 2.56
N GLU A 80 -8.28 12.69 1.26
CA GLU A 80 -9.56 12.42 0.64
C GLU A 80 -9.67 10.93 0.32
N LEU A 81 -10.78 10.32 0.75
CA LEU A 81 -11.18 8.98 0.38
C LEU A 81 -12.41 9.07 -0.51
N THR A 82 -12.33 8.50 -1.70
CA THR A 82 -13.47 8.40 -2.63
C THR A 82 -13.78 6.93 -2.85
N ALA A 83 -15.05 6.52 -2.72
CA ALA A 83 -15.46 5.15 -3.02
C ALA A 83 -16.47 5.14 -4.18
N TRP A 84 -16.37 4.15 -5.07
CA TRP A 84 -17.29 3.91 -6.17
C TRP A 84 -17.89 2.51 -6.11
N GLY A 85 -19.19 2.40 -6.35
CA GLY A 85 -19.94 1.15 -6.31
C GLY A 85 -21.40 1.35 -6.70
N ASP A 86 -22.19 0.28 -6.57
CA ASP A 86 -23.59 0.27 -7.02
C ASP A 86 -24.57 0.71 -5.90
N ASP A 87 -24.18 0.53 -4.64
CA ASP A 87 -24.97 0.84 -3.45
C ASP A 87 -24.32 1.93 -2.60
N GLU A 88 -24.95 3.11 -2.60
CA GLU A 88 -24.50 4.29 -1.85
C GLU A 88 -24.46 4.07 -0.33
N SER A 89 -25.42 3.32 0.23
CA SER A 89 -25.45 3.06 1.68
C SER A 89 -24.27 2.18 2.12
N LEU A 90 -23.88 1.23 1.27
CA LEU A 90 -22.72 0.38 1.47
C LEU A 90 -21.42 1.18 1.36
N LEU A 91 -21.32 2.09 0.38
CA LEU A 91 -20.18 3.00 0.23
C LEU A 91 -20.02 3.90 1.47
N GLU A 92 -21.13 4.44 1.97
CA GLU A 92 -21.15 5.32 3.14
C GLU A 92 -20.68 4.58 4.40
N SER A 93 -21.16 3.35 4.61
CA SER A 93 -20.71 2.49 5.70
C SER A 93 -19.21 2.20 5.60
N TYR A 94 -18.73 1.80 4.42
CA TYR A 94 -17.33 1.50 4.18
C TYR A 94 -16.42 2.71 4.45
N LEU A 95 -16.76 3.88 3.92
CA LEU A 95 -15.96 5.10 4.11
C LEU A 95 -15.98 5.56 5.57
N THR A 96 -17.10 5.43 6.27
CA THR A 96 -17.20 5.78 7.69
C THR A 96 -16.31 4.90 8.55
N GLU A 97 -16.33 3.58 8.36
CA GLU A 97 -15.42 2.66 9.04
C GLU A 97 -13.95 2.94 8.71
N THR A 98 -13.65 3.16 7.43
CA THR A 98 -12.29 3.39 6.95
C THR A 98 -11.73 4.71 7.47
N LEU A 99 -12.53 5.78 7.51
CA LEU A 99 -12.12 7.05 8.11
C LEU A 99 -11.94 6.97 9.62
N SER A 100 -12.77 6.21 10.33
CA SER A 100 -12.60 5.98 11.76
C SER A 100 -11.25 5.32 12.04
N ALA A 101 -10.93 4.23 11.31
CA ALA A 101 -9.66 3.53 11.42
C ALA A 101 -8.46 4.40 11.00
N LEU A 102 -8.62 5.24 9.97
CA LEU A 102 -7.60 6.18 9.53
C LEU A 102 -7.31 7.23 10.62
N ASN A 103 -8.35 7.86 11.17
CA ASN A 103 -8.20 8.83 12.26
C ASN A 103 -7.52 8.21 13.48
N GLU A 104 -7.91 6.99 13.87
CA GLU A 104 -7.25 6.27 14.95
C GLU A 104 -5.76 6.05 14.66
N SER A 105 -5.43 5.63 13.43
CA SER A 105 -4.05 5.41 12.99
C SER A 105 -3.21 6.69 12.99
N LEU A 106 -3.76 7.82 12.51
CA LEU A 106 -3.06 9.11 12.52
C LEU A 106 -2.84 9.62 13.95
N ASN A 107 -3.81 9.41 14.85
CA ASN A 107 -3.68 9.76 16.26
C ASN A 107 -2.62 8.92 16.97
N LYS A 108 -2.62 7.59 16.75
CA LYS A 108 -1.58 6.68 17.24
C LYS A 108 -0.22 7.08 16.71
N TYR A 109 -0.09 7.33 15.41
CA TYR A 109 1.16 7.81 14.83
C TYR A 109 1.68 9.06 15.53
N THR A 110 0.81 10.03 15.81
CA THR A 110 1.20 11.29 16.44
C THR A 110 1.76 11.09 17.85
N SER A 111 1.20 10.15 18.63
CA SER A 111 1.66 9.83 19.99
C SER A 111 2.91 8.96 20.06
N LEU A 112 3.35 8.36 18.95
CA LEU A 112 4.58 7.57 18.92
C LEU A 112 5.83 8.43 19.17
N GLU A 113 6.79 7.83 19.87
CA GLU A 113 8.15 8.33 19.97
C GLU A 113 8.85 8.34 18.61
N LYS A 114 9.85 9.21 18.46
CA LYS A 114 10.55 9.43 17.18
C LYS A 114 11.13 8.15 16.59
N GLU A 115 11.70 7.28 17.42
CA GLU A 115 12.28 6.01 16.98
C GLU A 115 11.20 5.08 16.38
N ASN A 116 10.08 4.93 17.08
CA ASN A 116 8.95 4.13 16.62
C ASN A 116 8.31 4.70 15.35
N LYS A 117 8.25 6.03 15.20
CA LYS A 117 7.81 6.68 13.95
C LYS A 117 8.69 6.29 12.75
N LEU A 118 10.01 6.23 12.95
CA LEU A 118 10.94 5.82 11.90
C LEU A 118 10.75 4.35 11.53
N LYS A 119 10.67 3.46 12.52
CA LYS A 119 10.41 2.01 12.31
C LYS A 119 9.09 1.78 11.57
N LEU A 120 8.02 2.42 12.01
CA LEU A 120 6.71 2.36 11.36
C LEU A 120 6.75 2.92 9.93
N HIS A 121 7.39 4.06 9.70
CA HIS A 121 7.52 4.62 8.35
C HIS A 121 8.19 3.62 7.39
N LYS A 122 9.27 2.94 7.83
CA LYS A 122 9.94 1.91 7.03
C LYS A 122 9.02 0.71 6.76
N ALA A 123 8.28 0.25 7.76
CA ALA A 123 7.31 -0.83 7.58
C ALA A 123 6.19 -0.46 6.58
N LEU A 124 5.67 0.77 6.65
CA LEU A 124 4.68 1.28 5.72
C LEU A 124 5.20 1.34 4.28
N VAL A 125 6.44 1.80 4.08
CA VAL A 125 7.06 1.80 2.74
C VAL A 125 7.23 0.38 2.22
N ALA A 126 7.69 -0.56 3.04
CA ALA A 126 7.80 -1.96 2.66
C ALA A 126 6.44 -2.53 2.22
N LYS A 127 5.37 -2.24 2.97
CA LYS A 127 4.01 -2.67 2.63
C LYS A 127 3.55 -2.12 1.27
N THR A 128 3.84 -0.84 0.99
CA THR A 128 3.56 -0.23 -0.32
C THR A 128 4.35 -0.90 -1.45
N CYS A 129 5.62 -1.27 -1.23
CA CYS A 129 6.40 -2.04 -2.21
C CYS A 129 5.74 -3.36 -2.55
N TRP A 130 5.19 -4.08 -1.57
CA TRP A 130 4.49 -5.35 -1.83
C TRP A 130 3.18 -5.18 -2.61
N ASP A 131 2.45 -4.10 -2.34
CA ASP A 131 1.25 -3.75 -3.12
C ASP A 131 1.61 -3.39 -4.57
N ARG A 132 2.66 -2.59 -4.75
CA ARG A 132 3.17 -2.23 -6.08
C ARG A 132 3.73 -3.44 -6.82
N LEU A 133 4.43 -4.35 -6.15
CA LEU A 133 4.95 -5.59 -6.75
C LEU A 133 3.83 -6.39 -7.42
N VAL A 134 2.69 -6.57 -6.73
CA VAL A 134 1.53 -7.27 -7.31
C VAL A 134 0.97 -6.48 -8.49
N PHE A 135 0.86 -5.16 -8.38
CA PHE A 135 0.44 -4.31 -9.49
C PHE A 135 1.37 -4.44 -10.72
N GLU A 136 2.69 -4.36 -10.54
CA GLU A 136 3.67 -4.50 -11.64
C GLU A 136 3.56 -5.87 -12.31
N ILE A 137 3.37 -6.94 -11.52
CA ILE A 137 3.15 -8.30 -12.04
C ILE A 137 1.88 -8.37 -12.89
N LEU A 138 0.75 -7.86 -12.37
CA LEU A 138 -0.54 -7.90 -13.07
C LEU A 138 -0.53 -7.09 -14.37
N ASN A 139 0.22 -5.98 -14.38
CA ASN A 139 0.38 -5.12 -15.56
C ASN A 139 1.51 -5.56 -16.51
N LYS A 140 2.14 -6.72 -16.25
CA LYS A 140 3.24 -7.27 -17.05
C LYS A 140 4.38 -6.24 -17.23
N ALA A 141 4.71 -5.52 -16.17
CA ALA A 141 5.81 -4.58 -16.18
C ALA A 141 7.16 -5.30 -16.39
N PRO A 142 8.21 -4.58 -16.85
CA PRO A 142 9.55 -5.15 -16.97
C PRO A 142 10.07 -5.70 -15.65
N LEU A 143 10.93 -6.72 -15.71
CA LEU A 143 11.57 -7.32 -14.56
C LEU A 143 12.30 -6.31 -13.67
N SER A 144 12.88 -5.27 -14.27
CA SER A 144 13.54 -4.19 -13.53
C SER A 144 12.60 -3.49 -12.53
N ALA A 145 11.34 -3.25 -12.90
CA ALA A 145 10.34 -2.66 -12.02
C ALA A 145 9.99 -3.60 -10.86
N VAL A 146 9.80 -4.90 -11.16
CA VAL A 146 9.55 -5.95 -10.15
C VAL A 146 10.74 -6.05 -9.19
N TYR A 147 11.96 -6.11 -9.71
CA TYR A 147 13.19 -6.20 -8.93
C TYR A 147 13.30 -5.05 -7.93
N ILE A 148 13.05 -3.81 -8.38
CA ILE A 148 13.12 -2.62 -7.53
C ILE A 148 12.13 -2.74 -6.35
N GLN A 149 10.90 -3.21 -6.58
CA GLN A 149 9.94 -3.40 -5.49
C GLN A 149 10.41 -4.47 -4.49
N VAL A 150 10.97 -5.58 -4.98
CA VAL A 150 11.49 -6.65 -4.11
C VAL A 150 12.69 -6.15 -3.29
N ALA A 151 13.64 -5.49 -3.94
CA ALA A 151 14.87 -5.02 -3.32
C ALA A 151 14.58 -3.92 -2.28
N HIS A 152 13.76 -2.92 -2.64
CA HIS A 152 13.43 -1.82 -1.76
C HIS A 152 12.52 -2.27 -0.61
N GLY A 153 11.51 -3.11 -0.88
CA GLY A 153 10.66 -3.69 0.16
C GLY A 153 11.48 -4.46 1.19
N ARG A 154 12.43 -5.29 0.74
CA ARG A 154 13.36 -6.02 1.62
C ARG A 154 14.19 -5.07 2.48
N GLU A 155 14.80 -4.05 1.86
CA GLU A 155 15.63 -3.07 2.57
C GLU A 155 14.83 -2.34 3.66
N MET A 156 13.60 -1.92 3.34
CA MET A 156 12.73 -1.22 4.28
C MET A 156 12.24 -2.14 5.40
N SER A 157 11.91 -3.41 5.11
CA SER A 157 11.58 -4.39 6.15
C SER A 157 12.75 -4.62 7.12
N ILE A 158 13.99 -4.77 6.64
CA ILE A 158 15.17 -4.93 7.50
C ILE A 158 15.36 -3.70 8.39
N LYS A 159 15.24 -2.49 7.81
CA LYS A 159 15.36 -1.24 8.56
C LYS A 159 14.24 -1.05 9.60
N ALA A 160 13.04 -1.57 9.34
CA ALA A 160 11.92 -1.50 10.27
C ALA A 160 12.10 -2.39 11.51
N THR A 161 12.86 -3.48 11.39
CA THR A 161 13.09 -4.47 12.47
C THR A 161 14.49 -4.41 13.06
N GLU A 162 15.33 -3.47 12.60
CA GLU A 162 16.74 -3.33 12.99
C GLU A 162 17.58 -4.61 12.86
N GLY A 163 17.10 -5.57 12.07
CA GLY A 163 17.73 -6.88 11.92
C GLY A 163 17.61 -7.81 13.13
N GLU A 164 16.85 -7.44 14.18
CA GLU A 164 16.68 -8.25 15.40
C GLU A 164 16.01 -9.60 15.13
N ASP A 165 15.20 -9.65 14.07
CA ASP A 165 14.69 -10.88 13.46
C ASP A 165 15.24 -10.92 12.02
N MET A 166 16.17 -11.84 11.71
CA MET A 166 16.40 -12.26 10.32
C MET A 166 15.16 -13.03 9.85
N HIS A 167 14.07 -12.30 9.64
CA HIS A 167 12.74 -12.83 9.36
C HIS A 167 12.76 -13.74 8.12
N PRO A 168 11.87 -14.75 8.06
CA PRO A 168 11.59 -15.51 6.83
C PRO A 168 11.42 -14.62 5.60
N LEU A 169 10.82 -13.43 5.73
CA LEU A 169 10.76 -12.41 4.68
C LEU A 169 12.15 -12.06 4.10
N THR A 170 13.16 -11.79 4.93
CA THR A 170 14.49 -11.35 4.45
C THR A 170 15.23 -12.44 3.69
N LEU A 171 15.12 -13.70 4.13
CA LEU A 171 15.72 -14.84 3.43
C LEU A 171 14.99 -15.14 2.12
N THR A 172 13.66 -15.14 2.15
CA THR A 172 12.85 -15.47 0.97
C THR A 172 12.95 -14.40 -0.10
N THR A 173 12.93 -13.11 0.27
CA THR A 173 13.18 -12.00 -0.67
C THR A 173 14.56 -12.08 -1.30
N SER A 174 15.60 -12.48 -0.54
CA SER A 174 16.96 -12.65 -1.09
C SER A 174 17.01 -13.76 -2.16
N GLY A 175 16.36 -14.90 -1.91
CA GLY A 175 16.25 -15.97 -2.91
C GLY A 175 15.51 -15.54 -4.17
N TRP A 176 14.46 -14.73 -4.01
CA TRP A 176 13.70 -14.16 -5.13
C TRP A 176 14.52 -13.16 -5.96
N LEU A 177 15.31 -12.30 -5.32
CA LEU A 177 16.21 -11.39 -6.03
C LEU A 177 17.21 -12.17 -6.91
N SER A 178 17.85 -13.21 -6.36
CA SER A 178 18.75 -14.07 -7.13
C SER A 178 18.04 -14.78 -8.30
N LYS A 179 16.79 -15.21 -8.12
CA LYS A 179 15.98 -15.81 -9.20
C LYS A 179 15.68 -14.78 -10.29
N ILE A 180 15.28 -13.57 -9.91
CA ILE A 180 15.00 -12.46 -10.85
C ILE A 180 16.27 -12.05 -11.61
N ASP A 181 17.42 -11.97 -10.94
CA ASP A 181 18.70 -11.58 -11.57
C ASP A 181 19.17 -12.57 -12.66
N SER A 182 18.65 -13.80 -12.66
CA SER A 182 18.96 -14.81 -13.68
C SER A 182 18.16 -14.65 -14.98
N LEU A 183 17.22 -13.71 -15.03
CA LEU A 183 16.26 -13.51 -16.12
C LEU A 183 16.51 -12.18 -16.88
N PRO A 184 16.00 -12.04 -18.12
CA PRO A 184 16.14 -10.80 -18.89
C PRO A 184 15.40 -9.62 -18.26
N ARG A 185 16.09 -8.50 -18.03
CA ARG A 185 15.58 -7.35 -17.24
C ARG A 185 14.46 -6.55 -17.90
N GLU A 186 14.46 -6.50 -19.23
CA GLU A 186 13.52 -5.71 -20.03
C GLU A 186 12.22 -6.48 -20.34
N GLU A 187 12.20 -7.79 -20.06
CA GLU A 187 11.02 -8.62 -20.29
C GLU A 187 10.17 -8.74 -19.02
N PRO A 188 8.87 -8.99 -19.13
CA PRO A 188 8.03 -9.36 -17.99
C PRO A 188 8.43 -10.73 -17.40
N LEU A 189 8.02 -10.99 -16.16
CA LEU A 189 8.25 -12.30 -15.54
C LEU A 189 7.52 -13.41 -16.32
N PRO A 190 8.16 -14.58 -16.50
CA PRO A 190 7.46 -15.78 -16.94
C PRO A 190 6.24 -16.07 -16.05
N SER A 191 5.13 -16.51 -16.64
CA SER A 191 3.82 -16.59 -15.97
C SER A 191 3.81 -17.46 -14.70
N ASP A 192 4.55 -18.56 -14.73
CA ASP A 192 4.74 -19.46 -13.59
C ASP A 192 5.49 -18.77 -12.44
N ILE A 193 6.58 -18.07 -12.76
CA ILE A 193 7.38 -17.30 -11.81
C ILE A 193 6.60 -16.11 -11.26
N ALA A 194 5.87 -15.40 -12.12
CA ALA A 194 5.00 -14.29 -11.75
C ALA A 194 3.92 -14.71 -10.75
N THR A 195 3.28 -15.85 -10.99
CA THR A 195 2.24 -16.40 -10.09
C THR A 195 2.82 -16.79 -8.74
N GLU A 196 3.98 -17.44 -8.73
CA GLU A 196 4.66 -17.86 -7.49
C GLU A 196 5.13 -16.64 -6.67
N LEU A 197 5.69 -15.61 -7.34
CA LEU A 197 6.10 -14.37 -6.69
C LEU A 197 4.91 -13.59 -6.15
N ALA A 198 3.80 -13.51 -6.88
CA ALA A 198 2.58 -12.84 -6.42
C ALA A 198 2.03 -13.51 -5.16
N LYS A 199 2.00 -14.85 -5.11
CA LYS A 199 1.63 -15.60 -3.90
C LYS A 199 2.59 -15.29 -2.75
N LYS A 200 3.90 -15.26 -3.01
CA LYS A 200 4.89 -14.95 -1.98
C LYS A 200 4.75 -13.52 -1.45
N SER A 201 4.41 -12.56 -2.32
CA SER A 201 4.13 -11.18 -1.92
C SER A 201 2.98 -11.09 -0.90
N VAL A 202 1.95 -11.94 -1.01
CA VAL A 202 0.86 -11.99 -0.01
C VAL A 202 1.39 -12.37 1.38
N GLU A 203 2.34 -13.31 1.46
CA GLU A 203 2.97 -13.67 2.73
C GLU A 203 3.79 -12.50 3.30
N TRP A 204 4.58 -11.82 2.47
CA TRP A 204 5.35 -10.64 2.89
C TRP A 204 4.45 -9.48 3.33
N LYS A 205 3.30 -9.28 2.67
CA LYS A 205 2.27 -8.32 3.09
C LYS A 205 1.75 -8.64 4.49
N LYS A 206 1.50 -9.93 4.78
CA LYS A 206 1.03 -10.37 6.10
C LYS A 206 2.10 -10.18 7.17
N GLU A 207 3.34 -10.59 6.91
CA GLU A 207 4.46 -10.39 7.85
C GLU A 207 4.68 -8.89 8.13
N THR A 208 4.63 -8.06 7.10
CA THR A 208 4.79 -6.60 7.26
C THR A 208 3.61 -5.97 8.00
N HIS A 209 2.38 -6.48 7.80
CA HIS A 209 1.20 -6.04 8.54
C HIS A 209 1.36 -6.26 10.06
N GLU A 210 1.92 -7.39 10.48
CA GLU A 210 2.18 -7.66 11.90
C GLU A 210 3.20 -6.69 12.50
N ILE A 211 4.17 -6.20 11.71
CA ILE A 211 5.11 -5.16 12.15
C ILE A 211 4.35 -3.83 12.34
N ILE A 212 3.55 -3.43 11.35
CA ILE A 212 2.79 -2.16 11.39
C ILE A 212 1.80 -2.14 12.56
N ARG A 213 1.11 -3.25 12.79
CA ARG A 213 0.10 -3.40 13.86
C ARG A 213 0.64 -3.20 15.28
N ARG A 214 1.95 -3.34 15.48
CA ARG A 214 2.59 -3.03 16.78
C ARG A 214 2.54 -1.53 17.10
N TYR A 215 2.35 -0.69 16.08
CA TYR A 215 2.39 0.77 16.20
C TYR A 215 1.04 1.45 15.89
N LEU A 216 0.22 0.86 15.01
CA LEU A 216 -1.11 1.35 14.58
C LEU A 216 -2.21 0.35 14.93
#